data_AF-A0A644SSF3-F1
#
_entry.id   AF-A0A644SSF3-F1
#
_cell.length_a   1.000
_cell.length_b   1.000
_cell.length_c   1.000
_cell.angle_alpha   90.00
_cell.angle_beta   90.00
_cell.angle_gamma   90.00
#
_symmetry.space_group_name_H-M   'P 1'
#
loop_
_entity.id
_entity.type
_entity.pdbx_description
1 polymer ?
#
loop_
_entity_poly.entity_id
_entity_poly.type
_entity_poly.pdbx_seq_one_letter_code
_entity_poly.pdbx_strand_id
1 'polypeptide(L)'
;MNFFQEMAAALTTWMDALRHLGQSFPMARMGLDALSIALPLAALLAFAGLGFMSATARALAVTRKRASYEKCARQLALLSLLLGWALLICGRVWLFFTQSSYTPDSISDFMVEMSWIMLGLAVLINSMYFALWKFLLKLPMLHVGMGVVSGIQGIIATVASLAAARLLTALARPDADLLTLGHIYVPGFGTPFWCALFWSLPLMLAVAGGMGAFWLVLRRKYDDFGRDHYNTMLPWCATWARNAWAVFWVILLASSVFDVQNAWQNDTFTATDAIMESAELLLWLVPALLWTFVARSATPMRHKITLLAALVLAVAIMLPFYLNMTEITLPPSMTDIVQ
;
A
#
# COMPACT_ATOMS: atom_id res chain seq x y z
N MET A 1 -10.48 16.99 -38.57
CA MET A 1 -10.00 16.28 -37.37
C MET A 1 -10.06 17.27 -36.22
N ASN A 2 -10.70 16.94 -35.10
CA ASN A 2 -10.80 17.85 -33.95
C ASN A 2 -9.57 17.70 -33.04
N PHE A 3 -9.19 18.76 -32.34
CA PHE A 3 -8.00 18.84 -31.47
C PHE A 3 -7.79 17.62 -30.55
N PHE A 4 -8.87 17.04 -30.03
CA PHE A 4 -8.82 15.83 -29.20
C PHE A 4 -8.36 14.58 -29.96
N GLN A 5 -8.68 14.43 -31.24
CA GLN A 5 -8.19 13.33 -32.08
C GLN A 5 -6.70 13.48 -32.39
N GLU A 6 -6.23 14.69 -32.65
CA GLU A 6 -4.79 14.97 -32.85
C GLU A 6 -3.99 14.74 -31.57
N MET A 7 -4.52 15.17 -30.42
CA MET A 7 -3.91 14.93 -29.12
C MET A 7 -3.86 13.44 -28.78
N ALA A 8 -4.93 12.68 -29.06
CA ALA A 8 -4.96 11.23 -28.89
C ALA A 8 -3.95 10.52 -29.81
N ALA A 9 -3.87 10.92 -31.08
CA ALA A 9 -2.91 10.36 -32.04
C ALA A 9 -1.44 10.67 -31.69
N ALA A 10 -1.18 11.86 -31.15
CA ALA A 10 0.13 12.21 -30.62
C ALA A 10 0.48 11.36 -29.38
N LEU A 11 -0.47 11.19 -28.47
CA LEU A 11 -0.29 10.35 -27.27
C LEU A 11 -0.02 8.88 -27.63
N THR A 12 -0.72 8.31 -28.61
CA THR A 12 -0.48 6.93 -29.05
C THR A 12 0.91 6.76 -29.66
N THR A 13 1.36 7.71 -30.50
CA THR A 13 2.73 7.67 -31.07
C THR A 13 3.81 7.76 -29.99
N TRP A 14 3.62 8.60 -28.97
CA TRP A 14 4.53 8.66 -27.82
C TRP A 14 4.53 7.36 -27.01
N MET A 15 3.37 6.74 -26.80
CA MET A 15 3.26 5.46 -26.09
C MET A 15 3.94 4.32 -26.86
N ASP A 16 3.81 4.29 -28.19
CA ASP A 16 4.47 3.28 -29.02
C ASP A 16 5.99 3.49 -29.04
N ALA A 17 6.47 4.73 -29.07
CA ALA A 17 7.89 5.05 -28.91
C ALA A 17 8.43 4.59 -27.54
N LEU A 18 7.67 4.80 -26.47
CA LEU A 18 8.02 4.30 -25.12
C LEU A 18 8.02 2.77 -25.05
N ARG A 19 7.07 2.10 -25.71
CA ARG A 19 7.03 0.63 -25.82
C ARG A 19 8.24 0.09 -26.57
N HIS A 20 8.62 0.69 -27.69
CA HIS A 20 9.81 0.31 -28.45
C HIS A 20 11.11 0.56 -27.66
N LEU A 21 11.18 1.68 -26.93
CA LEU A 21 12.30 1.94 -26.01
C LEU A 21 12.36 0.87 -24.90
N GLY A 22 11.21 0.51 -24.32
CA GLY A 22 11.11 -0.54 -23.30
C GLY A 22 11.48 -1.93 -23.82
N GLN A 23 11.16 -2.26 -25.08
CA GLN A 23 11.61 -3.50 -25.73
C GLN A 23 13.13 -3.54 -25.92
N SER A 24 13.75 -2.38 -26.14
CA SER A 24 15.20 -2.24 -26.33
C SER A 24 15.99 -2.41 -25.02
N PHE A 25 15.34 -2.19 -23.86
CA PHE A 25 15.95 -2.31 -22.54
C PHE A 25 15.09 -3.19 -21.61
N PRO A 26 15.11 -4.53 -21.78
CA PRO A 26 14.21 -5.44 -21.08
C PRO A 26 14.29 -5.35 -19.55
N MET A 27 15.49 -5.13 -19.00
CA MET A 27 15.67 -4.93 -17.55
C MET A 27 15.07 -3.62 -17.05
N ALA A 28 15.20 -2.54 -17.83
CA ALA A 28 14.61 -1.24 -17.47
C ALA A 28 13.08 -1.30 -17.54
N ARG A 29 12.53 -2.01 -18.54
CA ARG A 29 11.09 -2.25 -18.65
C ARG A 29 10.56 -3.07 -17.47
N MET A 30 11.22 -4.18 -17.12
CA MET A 30 10.82 -4.97 -15.96
C MET A 30 10.83 -4.14 -14.67
N GLY A 31 11.85 -3.29 -14.48
CA GLY A 31 11.91 -2.37 -13.34
C GLY A 31 10.78 -1.33 -13.34
N LEU A 32 10.45 -0.76 -14.51
CA LEU A 32 9.36 0.20 -14.66
C LEU A 32 7.99 -0.45 -14.43
N ASP A 33 7.78 -1.67 -14.94
CA ASP A 33 6.55 -2.44 -14.75
C ASP A 33 6.37 -2.76 -13.25
N ALA A 34 7.42 -3.20 -12.56
CA ALA A 34 7.39 -3.44 -11.11
C ALA A 34 7.08 -2.17 -10.31
N LEU A 35 7.70 -1.03 -10.66
CA LEU A 35 7.43 0.25 -10.02
C LEU A 35 6.00 0.76 -10.28
N SER A 36 5.45 0.48 -11.46
CA SER A 36 4.09 0.87 -11.82
C SER A 36 3.02 0.21 -10.94
N ILE A 37 3.34 -0.93 -10.32
CA ILE A 37 2.47 -1.65 -9.38
C ILE A 37 2.83 -1.29 -7.94
N ALA A 38 4.12 -1.33 -7.60
CA ALA A 38 4.59 -1.16 -6.22
C ALA A 38 4.31 0.25 -5.67
N LEU A 39 4.44 1.30 -6.50
CA LEU A 39 4.23 2.67 -6.04
C LEU A 39 2.75 2.99 -5.75
N PRO A 40 1.77 2.69 -6.64
CA PRO A 40 0.35 2.87 -6.31
C PRO A 40 -0.09 2.03 -5.13
N LEU A 41 0.40 0.79 -5.01
CA LEU A 41 0.10 -0.07 -3.87
C LEU A 41 0.62 0.52 -2.56
N ALA A 42 1.88 0.97 -2.53
CA ALA A 42 2.44 1.63 -1.36
C ALA A 42 1.70 2.93 -1.00
N ALA A 43 1.29 3.72 -2.00
CA ALA A 43 0.48 4.92 -1.79
C ALA A 43 -0.90 4.58 -1.22
N LEU A 44 -1.53 3.49 -1.69
CA LEU A 44 -2.82 3.01 -1.21
C LEU A 44 -2.74 2.52 0.25
N LEU A 45 -1.70 1.75 0.59
CA LEU A 45 -1.43 1.31 1.96
C LEU A 45 -1.16 2.49 2.90
N ALA A 46 -0.34 3.45 2.46
CA ALA A 46 -0.09 4.66 3.22
C ALA A 46 -1.38 5.47 3.44
N PHE A 47 -2.18 5.65 2.38
CA PHE A 47 -3.46 6.33 2.46
C PHE A 47 -4.39 5.69 3.50
N ALA A 48 -4.49 4.36 3.52
CA ALA A 48 -5.26 3.62 4.52
C ALA A 48 -4.72 3.83 5.96
N GLY A 49 -3.40 3.79 6.16
CA GLY A 49 -2.78 3.94 7.49
C GLY A 49 -2.74 5.38 8.02
N LEU A 50 -2.65 6.39 7.15
CA LEU A 50 -2.47 7.79 7.54
C LEU A 50 -3.67 8.37 8.29
N GLY A 51 -4.89 7.88 8.02
CA GLY A 51 -6.09 8.25 8.78
C GLY A 51 -5.95 7.92 10.26
N PHE A 52 -5.52 6.70 10.59
CA PHE A 52 -5.29 6.24 11.97
C PHE A 52 -4.14 7.00 12.65
N MET A 53 -3.04 7.20 11.94
CA MET A 53 -1.89 7.94 12.49
C MET A 53 -2.25 9.40 12.77
N SER A 54 -2.92 10.06 11.82
CA SER A 54 -3.38 11.44 11.98
C SER A 54 -4.38 11.57 13.13
N ALA A 55 -5.35 10.66 13.22
CA ALA A 55 -6.30 10.60 14.32
C ALA A 55 -5.59 10.40 15.68
N THR A 56 -4.59 9.52 15.73
CA THR A 56 -3.82 9.28 16.95
C THR A 56 -3.00 10.51 17.35
N ALA A 57 -2.34 11.17 16.40
CA ALA A 57 -1.64 12.42 16.65
C ALA A 57 -2.63 13.49 17.17
N ARG A 58 -3.82 13.62 16.59
CA ARG A 58 -4.85 14.55 17.07
C ARG A 58 -5.31 14.20 18.49
N ALA A 59 -5.53 12.93 18.81
CA ALA A 59 -5.87 12.48 20.16
C ALA A 59 -4.74 12.78 21.16
N LEU A 60 -3.48 12.58 20.77
CA LEU A 60 -2.31 12.92 21.57
C LEU A 60 -2.15 14.42 21.76
N ALA A 61 -2.51 15.25 20.77
CA ALA A 61 -2.50 16.70 20.92
C ALA A 61 -3.44 17.16 22.05
N VAL A 62 -4.61 16.55 22.14
CA VAL A 62 -5.62 16.82 23.19
C VAL A 62 -5.18 16.29 24.54
N THR A 63 -4.82 15.00 24.61
CA THR A 63 -4.51 14.32 25.87
C THR A 63 -3.18 14.76 26.48
N ARG A 64 -2.16 15.04 25.64
CA ARG A 64 -0.83 15.48 26.08
C ARG A 64 -0.66 17.00 26.08
N LYS A 65 -1.64 17.76 25.58
CA LYS A 65 -1.61 19.23 25.47
C LYS A 65 -0.33 19.76 24.78
N ARG A 66 0.12 19.07 23.72
CA ARG A 66 1.32 19.46 22.94
C ARG A 66 0.95 19.83 21.51
N ALA A 67 1.26 21.06 21.12
CA ALA A 67 0.95 21.59 19.79
C ALA A 67 1.67 20.87 18.65
N SER A 68 2.82 20.22 18.90
CA SER A 68 3.55 19.46 17.87
C SER A 68 2.72 18.31 17.31
N TYR A 69 1.94 17.62 18.16
CA TYR A 69 1.06 16.55 17.69
C TYR A 69 -0.08 17.07 16.82
N GLU A 70 -0.61 18.26 17.12
CA GLU A 70 -1.63 18.91 16.29
C GLU A 70 -1.11 19.22 14.89
N LYS A 71 0.08 19.81 14.84
CA LYS A 71 0.78 20.14 13.59
C LYS A 71 1.09 18.88 12.79
N CYS A 72 1.59 17.84 13.46
CA CYS A 72 1.89 16.54 12.83
C CYS A 72 0.63 15.89 12.28
N ALA A 73 -0.46 15.82 13.05
CA ALA A 73 -1.75 15.31 12.59
C ALA A 73 -2.16 16.01 11.29
N ARG A 74 -2.13 17.34 11.25
CA ARG A 74 -2.50 18.10 10.05
C ARG A 74 -1.57 17.85 8.87
N GLN A 75 -0.27 17.65 9.12
CA GLN A 75 0.70 17.30 8.07
C GLN A 75 0.44 15.92 7.47
N LEU A 76 0.09 14.93 8.30
CA LEU A 76 -0.25 13.57 7.88
C LEU A 76 -1.60 13.52 7.16
N ALA A 77 -2.60 14.26 7.64
CA ALA A 77 -3.88 14.40 6.95
C ALA A 77 -3.72 15.03 5.56
N LEU A 78 -2.84 16.03 5.40
CA LEU A 78 -2.56 16.57 4.06
C LEU A 78 -1.85 15.53 3.18
N LEU A 79 -0.89 14.77 3.71
CA LEU A 79 -0.25 13.70 2.94
C LEU A 79 -1.30 12.70 2.44
N SER A 80 -2.20 12.26 3.33
CA SER A 80 -3.32 11.39 2.99
C SER A 80 -4.18 12.00 1.88
N LEU A 81 -4.51 13.29 1.98
CA LEU A 81 -5.26 14.00 0.94
C LEU A 81 -4.56 13.97 -0.41
N LEU A 82 -3.27 14.30 -0.44
CA LEU A 82 -2.50 14.34 -1.68
C LEU A 82 -2.37 12.94 -2.31
N LEU A 83 -2.08 11.92 -1.50
CA LEU A 83 -1.99 10.54 -1.98
C LEU A 83 -3.34 10.04 -2.50
N GLY A 84 -4.43 10.27 -1.77
CA GLY A 84 -5.77 9.85 -2.17
C GLY A 84 -6.21 10.47 -3.50
N TRP A 85 -6.03 11.77 -3.66
CA TRP A 85 -6.34 12.44 -4.93
C TRP A 85 -5.42 12.04 -6.07
N ALA A 86 -4.11 11.83 -5.81
CA ALA A 86 -3.18 11.32 -6.81
C ALA A 86 -3.59 9.93 -7.29
N LEU A 87 -3.94 9.01 -6.37
CA LEU A 87 -4.44 7.67 -6.72
C LEU A 87 -5.72 7.75 -7.56
N LEU A 88 -6.66 8.61 -7.20
CA LEU A 88 -7.95 8.72 -7.88
C LEU A 88 -7.81 9.28 -9.29
N ILE A 89 -7.04 10.37 -9.45
CA ILE A 89 -6.84 11.04 -10.75
C ILE A 89 -5.94 10.19 -11.65
N CYS A 90 -4.76 9.81 -11.18
CA CYS A 90 -3.82 9.01 -11.98
C CYS A 90 -4.41 7.63 -12.29
N GLY A 91 -5.12 7.01 -11.33
CA GLY A 91 -5.82 5.75 -11.55
C GLY A 91 -6.91 5.86 -12.61
N ARG A 92 -7.71 6.94 -12.62
CA ARG A 92 -8.72 7.13 -13.67
C ARG A 92 -8.11 7.37 -15.04
N VAL A 93 -7.05 8.19 -15.11
CA VAL A 93 -6.29 8.42 -16.34
C VAL A 93 -5.73 7.10 -16.87
N TRP A 94 -5.17 6.26 -15.99
CA TRP A 94 -4.69 4.93 -16.36
C TRP A 94 -5.80 4.04 -16.90
N LEU A 95 -6.92 3.91 -16.17
CA LEU A 95 -8.07 3.10 -16.58
C LEU A 95 -8.61 3.52 -17.96
N PHE A 96 -8.67 4.83 -18.23
CA PHE A 96 -9.09 5.36 -19.53
C PHE A 96 -8.20 4.90 -20.69
N PHE A 97 -6.90 4.70 -20.45
CA PHE A 97 -5.99 4.20 -21.48
C PHE A 97 -5.97 2.67 -21.59
N THR A 98 -6.40 1.95 -20.56
CA THR A 98 -6.36 0.47 -20.54
C THR A 98 -7.69 -0.19 -20.87
N GLN A 99 -8.82 0.46 -20.61
CA GLN A 99 -10.15 -0.09 -20.90
C GLN A 99 -10.61 0.30 -22.30
N SER A 100 -11.21 -0.66 -23.01
CA SER A 100 -11.74 -0.47 -24.37
C SER A 100 -13.09 0.26 -24.41
N SER A 101 -13.79 0.34 -23.29
CA SER A 101 -15.11 0.96 -23.15
C SER A 101 -15.19 1.80 -21.87
N TYR A 102 -15.97 2.87 -21.91
CA TYR A 102 -16.21 3.75 -20.75
C TYR A 102 -17.25 3.16 -19.79
N THR A 103 -18.11 2.25 -20.27
CA THR A 103 -19.11 1.55 -19.45
C THR A 103 -18.62 0.16 -19.08
N PRO A 104 -18.92 -0.31 -17.85
CA PRO A 104 -18.67 -1.70 -17.48
C PRO A 104 -19.53 -2.65 -18.30
N ASP A 105 -18.92 -3.26 -19.31
CA ASP A 105 -19.60 -4.21 -20.19
C ASP A 105 -19.35 -5.66 -19.76
N SER A 106 -18.51 -5.86 -18.73
CA SER A 106 -18.14 -7.16 -18.15
C SER A 106 -18.15 -7.14 -16.61
N ILE A 107 -18.20 -8.33 -15.98
CA ILE A 107 -18.11 -8.46 -14.51
C ILE A 107 -16.77 -7.93 -13.99
N SER A 108 -15.67 -8.13 -14.74
CA SER A 108 -14.35 -7.59 -14.39
C SER A 108 -14.33 -6.06 -14.39
N ASP A 109 -14.89 -5.43 -15.42
CA ASP A 109 -14.98 -3.98 -15.47
C ASP A 109 -15.86 -3.43 -14.35
N PHE A 110 -16.93 -4.15 -14.00
CA PHE A 110 -17.79 -3.78 -12.89
C PHE A 110 -17.04 -3.83 -11.55
N MET A 111 -16.23 -4.87 -11.30
CA MET A 111 -15.42 -4.95 -10.08
C MET A 111 -14.33 -3.87 -10.02
N VAL A 112 -13.70 -3.55 -11.15
CA VAL A 112 -12.75 -2.45 -11.24
C VAL A 112 -13.43 -1.12 -10.92
N GLU A 113 -14.60 -0.83 -11.50
CA GLU A 113 -15.36 0.38 -11.18
C GLU A 113 -15.82 0.42 -9.72
N MET A 114 -16.27 -0.70 -9.15
CA MET A 114 -16.62 -0.76 -7.73
C MET A 114 -15.42 -0.45 -6.83
N SER A 115 -14.23 -0.97 -7.14
CA SER A 115 -13.00 -0.63 -6.41
C SER A 115 -12.67 0.87 -6.50
N TRP A 116 -12.88 1.47 -7.67
CA TRP A 116 -12.66 2.90 -7.89
C TRP A 116 -13.69 3.76 -7.15
N ILE A 117 -14.97 3.36 -7.11
CA ILE A 117 -16.01 4.04 -6.31
C ILE A 117 -15.68 3.98 -4.82
N MET A 118 -15.21 2.82 -4.32
CA MET A 118 -14.80 2.69 -2.91
C MET A 118 -13.61 3.58 -2.57
N LEU A 119 -12.63 3.70 -3.48
CA LEU A 119 -11.54 4.66 -3.37
C LEU A 119 -12.07 6.11 -3.39
N GLY A 120 -13.00 6.43 -4.28
CA GLY A 120 -13.65 7.75 -4.35
C GLY A 120 -14.32 8.14 -3.04
N LEU A 121 -15.08 7.22 -2.43
CA LEU A 121 -15.68 7.43 -1.12
C LEU A 121 -14.62 7.64 -0.03
N ALA A 122 -13.52 6.88 -0.06
CA ALA A 122 -12.40 7.05 0.87
C ALA A 122 -11.76 8.44 0.75
N VAL A 123 -11.48 8.89 -0.47
CA VAL A 123 -10.91 10.21 -0.75
C VAL A 123 -11.86 11.32 -0.31
N LEU A 124 -13.18 11.14 -0.51
CA LEU A 124 -14.20 12.09 -0.06
C LEU A 124 -14.20 12.22 1.47
N ILE A 125 -14.26 11.12 2.21
CA ILE A 125 -14.24 11.11 3.68
C ILE A 125 -12.93 11.73 4.21
N ASN A 126 -11.79 11.36 3.62
CA ASN A 126 -10.49 11.94 3.99
C ASN A 126 -10.44 13.46 3.69
N SER A 127 -11.04 13.90 2.58
CA SER A 127 -11.17 15.33 2.24
C SER A 127 -12.01 16.08 3.26
N MET A 128 -13.12 15.49 3.72
CA MET A 128 -13.93 16.06 4.80
C MET A 128 -13.15 16.14 6.11
N TYR A 129 -12.42 15.08 6.48
CA TYR A 129 -11.58 15.06 7.67
C TYR A 129 -10.56 16.21 7.66
N PHE A 130 -9.91 16.46 6.53
CA PHE A 130 -8.96 17.56 6.39
C PHE A 130 -9.64 18.94 6.37
N ALA A 131 -10.73 19.10 5.60
CA ALA A 131 -11.42 20.39 5.44
C ALA A 131 -12.09 20.86 6.74
N LEU A 132 -12.62 19.94 7.55
CA LEU A 132 -13.35 20.27 8.78
C LEU A 132 -12.45 20.62 9.98
N TRP A 133 -11.13 20.71 9.78
CA TRP A 133 -10.16 20.97 10.86
C TRP A 133 -10.48 22.21 11.69
N LYS A 134 -10.83 23.33 11.04
CA LYS A 134 -11.16 24.60 11.71
C LYS A 134 -12.54 24.59 12.36
N PHE A 135 -13.49 23.86 11.77
CA PHE A 135 -14.87 23.81 12.24
C PHE A 135 -15.00 22.93 13.50
N LEU A 136 -14.20 21.87 13.60
CA LEU A 136 -14.23 20.91 14.70
C LEU A 136 -13.19 21.19 15.79
N LEU A 137 -12.65 22.41 15.87
CA LEU A 137 -11.69 22.80 16.91
C LEU A 137 -12.26 22.61 18.32
N LYS A 138 -13.55 22.90 18.52
CA LYS A 138 -14.25 22.76 19.81
C LYS A 138 -14.71 21.32 20.10
N LEU A 139 -14.69 20.44 19.11
CA LEU A 139 -15.11 19.04 19.21
C LEU A 139 -13.97 18.11 18.76
N PRO A 140 -12.82 18.12 19.47
CA PRO A 140 -11.63 17.44 18.98
C PRO A 140 -11.79 15.92 18.91
N MET A 141 -12.59 15.31 19.80
CA MET A 141 -12.85 13.86 19.76
C MET A 141 -13.72 13.44 18.58
N LEU A 142 -14.65 14.30 18.14
CA LEU A 142 -15.40 14.08 16.90
C LEU A 142 -14.44 14.11 15.70
N HIS A 143 -13.49 15.04 15.69
CA HIS A 143 -12.47 15.12 14.65
C HIS A 143 -11.51 13.91 14.66
N VAL A 144 -11.15 13.38 15.83
CA VAL A 144 -10.43 12.10 15.96
C VAL A 144 -11.26 10.96 15.36
N GLY A 145 -12.55 10.87 15.70
CA GLY A 145 -13.46 9.87 15.14
C GLY A 145 -13.53 9.91 13.62
N MET A 146 -13.60 11.10 13.02
CA MET A 146 -13.54 11.28 11.56
C MET A 146 -12.23 10.74 10.95
N GLY A 147 -11.08 10.97 11.61
CA GLY A 147 -9.80 10.44 11.15
C GLY A 147 -9.75 8.90 11.19
N VAL A 148 -10.37 8.29 12.22
CA VAL A 148 -10.52 6.81 12.30
C VAL A 148 -11.43 6.30 11.18
N VAL A 149 -12.59 6.93 10.95
CA VAL A 149 -13.51 6.58 9.86
C VAL A 149 -12.82 6.71 8.50
N SER A 150 -12.00 7.75 8.31
CA SER A 150 -11.17 7.91 7.10
C SER A 150 -10.19 6.73 6.92
N GLY A 151 -9.54 6.27 7.99
CA GLY A 151 -8.66 5.11 7.94
C GLY A 151 -9.41 3.82 7.58
N ILE A 152 -10.57 3.59 8.20
CA ILE A 152 -11.44 2.43 7.89
C ILE A 152 -11.87 2.43 6.43
N GLN A 153 -12.30 3.59 5.90
CA GLN A 153 -12.68 3.67 4.49
C GLN A 153 -11.49 3.44 3.56
N GLY A 154 -10.28 3.88 3.93
CA GLY A 154 -9.05 3.56 3.21
C GLY A 154 -8.74 2.05 3.20
N ILE A 155 -8.99 1.34 4.31
CA ILE A 155 -8.90 -0.13 4.36
C ILE A 155 -9.90 -0.74 3.38
N ILE A 156 -11.17 -0.32 3.41
CA ILE A 156 -12.21 -0.84 2.51
C ILE A 156 -11.83 -0.64 1.03
N ALA A 157 -11.31 0.54 0.68
CA ALA A 157 -10.82 0.81 -0.67
C ALA A 157 -9.64 -0.11 -1.07
N THR A 158 -8.73 -0.39 -0.12
CA THR A 158 -7.61 -1.31 -0.34
C THR A 158 -8.11 -2.73 -0.59
N VAL A 159 -9.02 -3.22 0.25
CA VAL A 159 -9.62 -4.56 0.10
C VAL A 159 -10.36 -4.67 -1.24
N ALA A 160 -11.14 -3.65 -1.61
CA ALA A 160 -11.85 -3.62 -2.90
C ALA A 160 -10.89 -3.63 -4.10
N SER A 161 -9.77 -2.90 -4.01
CA SER A 161 -8.74 -2.87 -5.07
C SER A 161 -8.04 -4.23 -5.21
N LEU A 162 -7.69 -4.87 -4.09
CA LEU A 162 -7.08 -6.20 -4.08
C LEU A 162 -8.06 -7.28 -4.56
N ALA A 163 -9.34 -7.17 -4.21
CA ALA A 163 -10.39 -8.05 -4.71
C ALA A 163 -10.55 -7.95 -6.24
N ALA A 164 -10.57 -6.73 -6.79
CA ALA A 164 -10.60 -6.52 -8.23
C ALA A 164 -9.34 -7.08 -8.92
N ALA A 165 -8.14 -6.81 -8.38
CA ALA A 165 -6.89 -7.36 -8.91
C ALA A 165 -6.87 -8.89 -8.91
N ARG A 166 -7.41 -9.52 -7.85
CA ARG A 166 -7.52 -10.97 -7.75
C ARG A 166 -8.49 -11.55 -8.78
N LEU A 167 -9.64 -10.92 -9.04
CA LEU A 167 -10.55 -11.34 -10.10
C LEU A 167 -9.92 -11.22 -11.49
N LEU A 168 -9.24 -10.10 -11.78
CA LEU A 168 -8.53 -9.92 -13.05
C LEU A 168 -7.48 -11.01 -13.26
N THR A 169 -6.76 -11.35 -12.19
CA THR A 169 -5.77 -12.45 -12.22
C THR A 169 -6.44 -13.80 -12.45
N ALA A 170 -7.62 -14.03 -11.87
CA ALA A 170 -8.42 -15.24 -12.11
C ALA A 170 -8.79 -15.41 -13.58
N LEU A 171 -9.31 -14.34 -14.18
CA LEU A 171 -9.81 -14.34 -15.55
C LEU A 171 -8.68 -14.43 -16.59
N ALA A 172 -7.46 -14.05 -16.22
CA ALA A 172 -6.28 -14.18 -17.08
C ALA A 172 -5.75 -15.62 -17.18
N ARG A 173 -6.26 -16.55 -16.37
CA ARG A 173 -5.80 -17.94 -16.38
C ARG A 173 -6.43 -18.75 -17.52
N PRO A 174 -5.70 -19.73 -18.10
CA PRO A 174 -6.24 -20.58 -19.16
C PRO A 174 -7.39 -21.50 -18.69
N ASP A 175 -7.49 -21.76 -17.39
CA ASP A 175 -8.50 -22.60 -16.74
C ASP A 175 -9.63 -21.77 -16.07
N ALA A 176 -9.79 -20.51 -16.45
CA ALA A 176 -10.74 -19.58 -15.83
C ALA A 176 -12.19 -20.11 -15.83
N ASP A 177 -12.57 -20.89 -16.85
CA ASP A 177 -13.92 -21.48 -16.97
C ASP A 177 -14.26 -22.48 -15.85
N LEU A 178 -13.25 -23.03 -15.18
CA LEU A 178 -13.40 -23.96 -14.05
C LEU A 178 -13.51 -23.24 -12.70
N LEU A 179 -13.17 -21.95 -12.64
CA LEU A 179 -13.16 -21.17 -11.41
C LEU A 179 -14.57 -20.72 -11.04
N THR A 180 -14.88 -20.82 -9.75
CA THR A 180 -16.11 -20.25 -9.17
C THR A 180 -15.77 -19.05 -8.31
N LEU A 181 -16.76 -18.20 -8.02
CA LEU A 181 -16.60 -17.09 -7.07
C LEU A 181 -16.09 -17.55 -5.69
N GLY A 182 -16.42 -18.78 -5.28
CA GLY A 182 -15.90 -19.38 -4.05
C GLY A 182 -14.38 -19.57 -4.11
N HIS A 183 -13.87 -20.11 -5.22
CA HIS A 183 -12.42 -20.29 -5.42
C HIS A 183 -11.66 -18.95 -5.42
N ILE A 184 -12.31 -17.87 -5.87
CA ILE A 184 -11.70 -16.54 -5.96
C ILE A 184 -11.75 -15.82 -4.61
N TYR A 185 -12.91 -15.73 -3.95
CA TYR A 185 -13.12 -14.84 -2.79
C TYR A 185 -13.26 -15.53 -1.45
N VAL A 186 -13.56 -16.83 -1.43
CA VAL A 186 -13.64 -17.61 -0.19
C VAL A 186 -12.74 -18.84 -0.32
N PRO A 187 -11.43 -18.64 -0.57
CA PRO A 187 -10.50 -19.75 -0.56
C PRO A 187 -10.43 -20.33 0.87
N GLY A 188 -9.98 -21.59 0.98
CA GLY A 188 -9.86 -22.28 2.27
C GLY A 188 -9.13 -21.43 3.32
N PHE A 189 -9.50 -21.60 4.60
CA PHE A 189 -8.84 -20.90 5.70
C PHE A 189 -7.33 -21.23 5.73
N GLY A 190 -6.48 -20.24 6.02
CA GLY A 190 -5.03 -20.41 5.99
C GLY A 190 -4.39 -20.32 4.60
N THR A 191 -5.16 -20.01 3.55
CA THR A 191 -4.58 -19.70 2.23
C THR A 191 -3.83 -18.37 2.24
N PRO A 192 -2.85 -18.17 1.34
CA PRO A 192 -2.10 -16.91 1.21
C PRO A 192 -2.99 -15.66 1.10
N PHE A 193 -4.22 -15.82 0.60
CA PHE A 193 -5.24 -14.78 0.56
C PHE A 193 -5.62 -14.23 1.95
N TRP A 194 -6.01 -15.10 2.90
CA TRP A 194 -6.45 -14.66 4.23
C TRP A 194 -5.27 -14.10 5.03
N CYS A 195 -4.13 -14.76 4.91
CA CYS A 195 -2.85 -14.31 5.41
C CYS A 195 -2.54 -12.88 4.91
N ALA A 196 -2.56 -12.65 3.60
CA ALA A 196 -2.28 -11.34 3.04
C ALA A 196 -3.31 -10.28 3.45
N LEU A 197 -4.60 -10.63 3.52
CA LEU A 197 -5.65 -9.70 3.94
C LEU A 197 -5.46 -9.22 5.39
N PHE A 198 -5.26 -10.15 6.34
CA PHE A 198 -5.11 -9.80 7.76
C PHE A 198 -3.74 -9.19 8.08
N TRP A 199 -2.67 -9.70 7.45
CA TRP A 199 -1.31 -9.21 7.69
C TRP A 199 -1.02 -7.89 6.96
N SER A 200 -1.89 -7.46 6.04
CA SER A 200 -1.81 -6.12 5.44
C SER A 200 -2.07 -4.99 6.45
N LEU A 201 -2.79 -5.22 7.54
CA LEU A 201 -3.10 -4.19 8.54
C LEU A 201 -1.82 -3.57 9.16
N PRO A 202 -0.86 -4.34 9.70
CA PRO A 202 0.40 -3.78 10.16
C PRO A 202 1.23 -3.14 9.04
N LEU A 203 1.18 -3.66 7.80
CA LEU A 203 1.85 -3.03 6.66
C LEU A 203 1.28 -1.64 6.34
N MET A 204 -0.04 -1.45 6.35
CA MET A 204 -0.68 -0.14 6.13
C MET A 204 -0.14 0.91 7.12
N LEU A 205 -0.08 0.56 8.41
CA LEU A 205 0.47 1.44 9.44
C LEU A 205 1.97 1.66 9.29
N ALA A 206 2.71 0.63 8.86
CA ALA A 206 4.14 0.72 8.67
C ALA A 206 4.52 1.67 7.53
N VAL A 207 3.86 1.51 6.38
CA VAL A 207 4.07 2.35 5.20
C VAL A 207 3.57 3.77 5.47
N ALA A 208 2.44 3.95 6.15
CA ALA A 208 1.98 5.27 6.59
C ALA A 208 3.00 5.96 7.51
N GLY A 209 3.62 5.21 8.43
CA GLY A 209 4.67 5.73 9.31
C GLY A 209 5.93 6.12 8.55
N GLY A 210 6.37 5.27 7.63
CA GLY A 210 7.55 5.51 6.79
C GLY A 210 7.35 6.72 5.88
N MET A 211 6.23 6.77 5.14
CA MET A 211 5.90 7.87 4.26
C MET A 211 5.64 9.15 5.04
N GLY A 212 4.97 9.07 6.19
CA GLY A 212 4.77 10.19 7.10
C GLY A 212 6.08 10.77 7.61
N ALA A 213 7.03 9.93 8.03
CA ALA A 213 8.36 10.38 8.46
C ALA A 213 9.12 11.07 7.32
N PHE A 214 9.14 10.47 6.12
CA PHE A 214 9.82 11.08 4.97
C PHE A 214 9.15 12.38 4.52
N TRP A 215 7.82 12.42 4.52
CA TRP A 215 7.02 13.59 4.20
C TRP A 215 7.35 14.79 5.08
N LEU A 216 7.50 14.59 6.39
CA LEU A 216 7.90 15.66 7.31
C LEU A 216 9.26 16.27 6.94
N VAL A 217 10.21 15.45 6.44
CA VAL A 217 11.50 15.95 5.95
C VAL A 217 11.33 16.79 4.68
N LEU A 218 10.53 16.31 3.72
CA LEU A 218 10.28 17.02 2.45
C LEU A 218 9.55 18.34 2.67
N ARG A 219 8.54 18.33 3.55
CA ARG A 219 7.65 19.47 3.77
C ARG A 219 8.23 20.53 4.69
N ARG A 220 9.37 20.27 5.34
CA ARG A 220 10.00 21.22 6.27
C ARG A 220 10.13 22.63 5.71
N LYS A 221 10.45 22.78 4.43
CA LYS A 221 10.62 24.09 3.79
C LYS A 221 9.31 24.88 3.63
N TYR A 222 8.17 24.18 3.57
CA TYR A 222 6.85 24.78 3.39
C TYR A 222 6.14 25.02 4.72
N ASP A 223 6.33 24.12 5.69
CA ASP A 223 5.77 24.20 7.02
C ASP A 223 6.89 24.29 8.07
N ASP A 224 7.52 25.46 8.26
CA ASP A 224 8.57 25.57 9.28
C ASP A 224 7.99 25.71 10.69
N PHE A 225 7.81 24.57 11.35
CA PHE A 225 7.35 24.50 12.74
C PHE A 225 8.48 24.50 13.77
N GLY A 226 9.72 24.76 13.34
CA GLY A 226 10.90 24.78 14.19
C GLY A 226 11.51 23.39 14.42
N ARG A 227 12.77 23.38 14.84
CA ARG A 227 13.58 22.17 14.99
C ARG A 227 12.99 21.17 15.99
N ASP A 228 12.44 21.65 17.10
CA ASP A 228 11.92 20.78 18.17
C ASP A 228 10.70 19.97 17.74
N HIS A 229 9.85 20.55 16.90
CA HIS A 229 8.74 19.83 16.26
C HIS A 229 9.27 18.63 15.48
N TYR A 230 10.22 18.85 14.58
CA TYR A 230 10.76 17.79 13.73
C TYR A 230 11.60 16.78 14.51
N ASN A 231 12.34 17.21 15.52
CA ASN A 231 13.07 16.32 16.43
C ASN A 231 12.14 15.40 17.22
N THR A 232 10.90 15.80 17.47
CA THR A 232 9.93 14.98 18.22
C THR A 232 9.07 14.13 17.28
N MET A 233 8.59 14.70 16.18
CA MET A 233 7.59 14.05 15.32
C MET A 233 8.21 13.09 14.29
N LEU A 234 9.45 13.32 13.83
CA LEU A 234 10.11 12.36 12.94
C LEU A 234 10.35 11.00 13.63
N PRO A 235 10.92 10.94 14.85
CA PRO A 235 11.05 9.68 15.57
C PRO A 235 9.70 9.04 15.89
N TRP A 236 8.67 9.83 16.15
CA TRP A 236 7.32 9.33 16.38
C TRP A 236 6.77 8.61 15.15
N CYS A 237 6.82 9.22 13.96
CA CYS A 237 6.43 8.56 12.71
C CYS A 237 7.30 7.33 12.39
N ALA A 238 8.61 7.42 12.59
CA ALA A 238 9.51 6.28 12.38
C ALA A 238 9.25 5.13 13.38
N THR A 239 8.78 5.43 14.59
CA THR A 239 8.38 4.42 15.58
C THR A 239 7.12 3.68 15.16
N TRP A 240 6.14 4.38 14.58
CA TRP A 240 4.99 3.73 13.93
C TRP A 240 5.44 2.79 12.82
N ALA A 241 6.30 3.28 11.93
CA ALA A 241 6.85 2.50 10.83
C ALA A 241 7.54 1.23 11.34
N ARG A 242 8.50 1.38 12.24
CA ARG A 242 9.26 0.30 12.85
C ARG A 242 8.37 -0.72 13.55
N ASN A 243 7.51 -0.27 14.47
CA ASN A 243 6.75 -1.18 15.31
C ASN A 243 5.74 -1.98 14.48
N ALA A 244 5.03 -1.32 13.57
CA ALA A 244 4.05 -1.99 12.73
C ALA A 244 4.74 -2.98 11.76
N TRP A 245 5.88 -2.58 11.19
CA TRP A 245 6.68 -3.48 10.35
C TRP A 245 7.25 -4.67 11.13
N ALA A 246 7.72 -4.45 12.37
CA ALA A 246 8.21 -5.52 13.22
C ALA A 246 7.10 -6.51 13.61
N VAL A 247 5.88 -6.02 13.89
CA VAL A 247 4.72 -6.89 14.10
C VAL A 247 4.42 -7.72 12.87
N PHE A 248 4.42 -7.10 11.68
CA PHE A 248 4.26 -7.83 10.42
C PHE A 248 5.36 -8.88 10.22
N TRP A 249 6.61 -8.54 10.49
CA TRP A 249 7.74 -9.46 10.39
C TRP A 249 7.63 -10.65 11.35
N VAL A 250 7.19 -10.44 12.59
CA VAL A 250 6.94 -11.55 13.54
C VAL A 250 5.83 -12.47 13.05
N ILE A 251 4.79 -11.91 12.42
CA ILE A 251 3.74 -12.70 11.80
C ILE A 251 4.31 -13.51 10.63
N LEU A 252 5.09 -12.90 9.73
CA LEU A 252 5.76 -13.62 8.64
C LEU A 252 6.64 -14.75 9.17
N LEU A 253 7.45 -14.50 10.19
CA LEU A 253 8.29 -15.50 10.83
C LEU A 253 7.46 -16.68 11.36
N ALA A 254 6.35 -16.40 12.06
CA ALA A 254 5.46 -17.46 12.56
C ALA A 254 4.89 -18.30 11.41
N SER A 255 4.49 -17.65 10.32
CA SER A 255 3.95 -18.32 9.12
C SER A 255 4.98 -19.19 8.43
N SER A 256 6.20 -18.69 8.21
CA SER A 256 7.29 -19.49 7.65
C SER A 256 7.63 -20.70 8.53
N VAL A 257 7.56 -20.58 9.87
CA VAL A 257 7.77 -21.73 10.76
C VAL A 257 6.70 -22.82 10.53
N PHE A 258 5.44 -22.43 10.31
CA PHE A 258 4.38 -23.40 9.97
C PHE A 258 4.61 -24.04 8.60
N ASP A 259 5.03 -23.27 7.60
CA ASP A 259 5.31 -23.79 6.26
C ASP A 259 6.49 -24.78 6.28
N VAL A 260 7.59 -24.44 6.97
CA VAL A 260 8.72 -25.33 7.21
C VAL A 260 8.30 -26.60 7.94
N GLN A 261 7.47 -26.48 8.98
CA GLN A 261 7.00 -27.65 9.73
C GLN A 261 6.17 -28.60 8.84
N ASN A 262 5.31 -28.04 7.99
CA ASN A 262 4.53 -28.84 7.03
C ASN A 262 5.43 -29.49 5.97
N ALA A 263 6.42 -28.76 5.43
CA ALA A 263 7.36 -29.30 4.45
C ALA A 263 8.26 -30.39 5.04
N TRP A 264 8.67 -30.22 6.30
CA TRP A 264 9.43 -31.24 7.04
C TRP A 264 8.62 -32.51 7.24
N GLN A 265 7.33 -32.41 7.57
CA GLN A 265 6.46 -33.58 7.74
C GLN A 265 6.26 -34.38 6.44
N ASN A 266 6.47 -33.75 5.29
CA ASN A 266 6.31 -34.35 3.97
C ASN A 266 7.65 -34.75 3.32
N ASP A 267 8.77 -34.69 4.04
CA ASP A 267 10.13 -34.96 3.54
C ASP A 267 10.52 -34.13 2.29
N THR A 268 9.88 -32.97 2.09
CA THR A 268 10.14 -32.08 0.94
C THR A 268 11.12 -30.95 1.25
N PHE A 269 11.53 -30.79 2.51
CA PHE A 269 12.34 -29.65 2.96
C PHE A 269 13.84 -29.92 2.91
N THR A 270 14.58 -29.10 2.17
CA THR A 270 16.04 -29.21 2.03
C THR A 270 16.81 -28.13 2.77
N ALA A 271 18.12 -28.33 2.96
CA ALA A 271 19.00 -27.31 3.54
C ALA A 271 19.06 -26.01 2.68
N THR A 272 18.88 -26.13 1.37
CA THR A 272 18.83 -24.97 0.46
C THR A 272 17.58 -24.14 0.72
N ASP A 273 16.43 -24.78 0.93
CA ASP A 273 15.16 -24.11 1.22
C ASP A 273 15.27 -23.35 2.55
N ALA A 274 15.86 -23.97 3.58
CA ALA A 274 16.12 -23.33 4.86
C ALA A 274 16.97 -22.05 4.72
N ILE A 275 18.01 -22.07 3.88
CA ILE A 275 18.87 -20.89 3.66
C ILE A 275 18.10 -19.79 2.92
N MET A 276 17.33 -20.13 1.89
CA MET A 276 16.57 -19.16 1.09
C MET A 276 15.47 -18.50 1.91
N GLU A 277 14.66 -19.27 2.63
CA GLU A 277 13.60 -18.72 3.49
C GLU A 277 14.18 -17.87 4.63
N SER A 278 15.29 -18.30 5.24
CA SER A 278 15.98 -17.51 6.26
C SER A 278 16.50 -16.18 5.71
N ALA A 279 17.10 -16.20 4.51
CA ALA A 279 17.61 -15.00 3.85
C ALA A 279 16.48 -14.03 3.50
N GLU A 280 15.35 -14.53 3.01
CA GLU A 280 14.16 -13.73 2.73
C GLU A 280 13.63 -13.08 4.01
N LEU A 281 13.42 -13.86 5.08
CA LEU A 281 12.96 -13.33 6.36
C LEU A 281 13.91 -12.26 6.92
N LEU A 282 15.22 -12.43 6.80
CA LEU A 282 16.19 -11.42 7.23
C LEU A 282 16.12 -10.15 6.36
N LEU A 283 15.86 -10.28 5.06
CA LEU A 283 15.68 -9.13 4.17
C LEU A 283 14.44 -8.30 4.58
N TRP A 284 13.34 -8.96 4.94
CA TRP A 284 12.14 -8.31 5.47
C TRP A 284 12.38 -7.57 6.78
N LEU A 285 13.43 -7.87 7.56
CA LEU A 285 13.74 -7.16 8.80
C LEU A 285 14.41 -5.79 8.55
N VAL A 286 15.07 -5.61 7.41
CA VAL A 286 15.93 -4.44 7.14
C VAL A 286 15.19 -3.10 7.24
N PRO A 287 13.97 -2.89 6.69
CA PRO A 287 13.25 -1.62 6.84
C PRO A 287 13.01 -1.23 8.31
N ALA A 288 12.67 -2.19 9.17
CA ALA A 288 12.49 -1.94 10.60
C ALA A 288 13.80 -1.52 11.29
N LEU A 289 14.93 -2.12 10.91
CA LEU A 289 16.24 -1.72 11.41
C LEU A 289 16.59 -0.29 11.00
N LEU A 290 16.33 0.07 9.73
CA LEU A 290 16.57 1.42 9.22
C LEU A 290 15.71 2.47 9.93
N TRP A 291 14.43 2.20 10.16
CA TRP A 291 13.58 3.10 10.94
C TRP A 291 13.98 3.17 12.42
N THR A 292 14.61 2.12 12.97
CA THR A 292 15.13 2.15 14.34
C THR A 292 16.22 3.21 14.51
N PHE A 293 17.11 3.38 13.52
CA PHE A 293 18.12 4.44 13.57
C PHE A 293 17.48 5.83 13.65
N VAL A 294 16.41 6.07 12.90
CA VAL A 294 15.70 7.35 12.91
C VAL A 294 14.90 7.54 14.20
N ALA A 295 14.20 6.49 14.66
CA ALA A 295 13.39 6.50 15.87
C ALA A 295 14.19 6.74 17.14
N ARG A 296 15.48 6.38 17.16
CA ARG A 296 16.37 6.58 18.32
C ARG A 296 17.37 7.72 18.14
N SER A 297 17.35 8.41 16.99
CA SER A 297 18.31 9.48 16.70
C SER A 297 18.02 10.74 17.51
N ALA A 298 19.07 11.33 18.10
CA ALA A 298 19.02 12.68 18.65
C ALA A 298 18.97 13.78 17.56
N THR A 299 19.29 13.42 16.32
CA THR A 299 19.30 14.33 15.15
C THR A 299 18.56 13.70 13.96
N PRO A 300 17.26 13.39 14.08
CA PRO A 300 16.50 12.63 13.09
C PRO A 300 16.49 13.30 11.70
N MET A 301 16.56 14.63 11.66
CA MET A 301 16.64 15.43 10.43
C MET A 301 17.85 15.10 9.53
N ARG A 302 18.91 14.48 10.07
CA ARG A 302 20.10 14.08 9.29
C ARG A 302 19.89 12.77 8.51
N HIS A 303 18.84 12.01 8.84
CA HIS A 303 18.59 10.68 8.30
C HIS A 303 17.68 10.68 7.06
N LYS A 304 17.69 11.74 6.24
CA LYS A 304 16.86 11.82 5.02
C LYS A 304 17.10 10.63 4.08
N ILE A 305 18.36 10.22 3.93
CA ILE A 305 18.78 9.12 3.06
C ILE A 305 18.34 7.79 3.68
N THR A 306 18.49 7.63 5.00
CA THR A 306 18.03 6.44 5.72
C THR A 306 16.51 6.26 5.59
N LEU A 307 15.73 7.32 5.72
CA LEU A 307 14.27 7.28 5.54
C LEU A 307 13.88 6.90 4.11
N LEU A 308 14.55 7.49 3.11
CA LEU A 308 14.33 7.14 1.70
C LEU A 308 14.70 5.69 1.41
N ALA A 309 15.86 5.23 1.87
CA ALA A 309 16.33 3.86 1.69
C ALA A 309 15.37 2.85 2.35
N ALA A 310 14.90 3.14 3.57
CA ALA A 310 13.92 2.31 4.25
C ALA A 310 12.61 2.20 3.47
N LEU A 311 12.12 3.34 2.93
CA LEU A 311 10.91 3.37 2.12
C LEU A 311 11.07 2.61 0.80
N VAL A 312 12.14 2.86 0.05
CA VAL A 312 12.39 2.18 -1.23
C VAL A 312 12.50 0.68 -1.02
N LEU A 313 13.22 0.26 0.02
CA LEU A 313 13.38 -1.16 0.34
C LEU A 313 12.04 -1.79 0.78
N ALA A 314 11.28 -1.11 1.63
CA ALA A 314 9.95 -1.55 2.03
C ALA A 314 9.03 -1.75 0.82
N VAL A 315 8.98 -0.76 -0.09
CA VAL A 315 8.16 -0.81 -1.31
C VAL A 315 8.58 -1.96 -2.23
N ALA A 316 9.89 -2.17 -2.41
CA ALA A 316 10.41 -3.25 -3.25
C ALA A 316 10.06 -4.63 -2.69
N ILE A 317 10.23 -4.84 -1.39
CA ILE A 317 10.03 -6.14 -0.74
C ILE A 317 8.53 -6.47 -0.60
N MET A 318 7.65 -5.47 -0.45
CA MET A 318 6.19 -5.71 -0.39
C MET A 318 5.60 -6.25 -1.69
N LEU A 319 6.19 -5.95 -2.84
CA LEU A 319 5.59 -6.31 -4.14
C LEU A 319 5.37 -7.83 -4.28
N PRO A 320 6.38 -8.72 -4.07
CA PRO A 320 6.17 -10.17 -4.09
C PRO A 320 5.04 -10.66 -3.18
N PHE A 321 4.94 -10.12 -1.97
CA PHE A 321 3.88 -10.50 -1.01
C PHE A 321 2.46 -10.27 -1.56
N TYR A 322 2.25 -9.17 -2.27
CA TYR A 322 0.95 -8.87 -2.86
C TYR A 322 0.72 -9.55 -4.21
N LEU A 323 1.78 -9.95 -4.93
CA LEU A 323 1.64 -10.82 -6.09
C LEU A 323 1.13 -12.21 -5.67
N ASN A 324 1.68 -12.78 -4.58
CA ASN A 324 1.18 -14.04 -4.00
C ASN A 324 -0.29 -13.92 -3.53
N MET A 325 -0.74 -12.73 -3.13
CA MET A 325 -2.15 -12.50 -2.76
C MET A 325 -3.11 -12.57 -3.96
N THR A 326 -2.64 -12.30 -5.17
CA THR A 326 -3.44 -12.43 -6.39
C THR A 326 -3.39 -13.83 -6.99
N GLU A 327 -2.46 -14.69 -6.57
CA GLU A 327 -2.37 -16.07 -7.03
C GLU A 327 -3.58 -16.92 -6.58
N ILE A 328 -4.00 -17.82 -7.47
CA ILE A 328 -5.13 -18.72 -7.26
C ILE A 328 -4.62 -20.15 -7.32
N THR A 329 -4.78 -20.86 -6.21
CA THR A 329 -4.51 -22.29 -6.10
C THR A 329 -5.80 -23.07 -6.30
N LEU A 330 -5.80 -24.00 -7.25
CA LEU A 330 -6.89 -24.96 -7.45
C LEU A 330 -6.77 -26.11 -6.44
N PRO A 331 -7.90 -26.70 -5.99
CA PRO A 331 -7.86 -27.94 -5.23
C PRO A 331 -7.29 -29.10 -6.08
N PRO A 332 -6.58 -30.07 -5.48
CA PRO A 332 -5.93 -31.19 -6.20
C PRO A 332 -6.91 -32.02 -7.05
N SER A 333 -8.19 -32.08 -6.67
CA SER A 333 -9.21 -32.81 -7.43
C SER A 333 -9.56 -32.20 -8.79
N MET A 334 -9.11 -30.97 -9.07
CA MET A 334 -9.33 -30.29 -10.36
C MET A 334 -8.06 -30.19 -11.21
N THR A 335 -6.88 -30.48 -10.66
CA THR A 335 -5.63 -30.48 -11.44
C THR A 335 -5.52 -31.69 -12.37
N ASP A 336 -6.20 -32.80 -12.05
CA ASP A 336 -6.19 -34.03 -12.86
C ASP A 336 -7.10 -33.96 -14.10
N ILE A 337 -7.95 -32.94 -14.22
CA ILE A 337 -8.81 -32.72 -15.39
C ILE A 337 -8.06 -31.94 -16.50
N VAL A 338 -6.89 -31.38 -16.17
CA VAL A 338 -6.11 -30.47 -17.02
C VAL A 338 -4.88 -31.15 -17.67
N GLN A 339 -4.65 -32.44 -17.42
CA GLN A 339 -3.66 -33.26 -18.15
C GLN A 339 -4.30 -33.98 -19.34
#